data_AF-A0A7M5WT94-F1
#
_entry.id   AF-A0A7M5WT94-F1
#
_cell.length_a   1.000
_cell.length_b   1.000
_cell.length_c   1.000
_cell.angle_alpha   90.00
_cell.angle_beta   90.00
_cell.angle_gamma   90.00
#
_symmetry.space_group_name_H-M   'P 1'
#
loop_
_entity.id
_entity.type
_entity.pdbx_description
1 polymer ?
#
loop_
_entity_poly.entity_id
_entity_poly.type
_entity_poly.pdbx_seq_one_letter_code
_entity_poly.pdbx_strand_id
1 'polypeptide(L)'
;MCYVSIVPKYNKKKPEQNQYSVHFKYELLPPHPPFLTTISLKRKNVILLNSGDMLFAILIPEPSSLFSCESGKDIQTRLCYCQQRQQDVLANQSNIDVNYDDSTDYISFINQGFNTINDNDSQTSLPDSPFDCMTTVIPCAITTVDGLIQLKNSYEHRCFRHADKGEMSKCDFFVNQAQLDAENFMNTELQKREDISKRFVSLKDYDMQFIEFCTEDDSAIILINALVVLRNTSKPRDDTATNNPEPSSTKFDLFEEQKSMKLVLYTVGYILAWNIFTGEVKVLRELPITERPSNYCKPRNFAPSFSQSTQLRKKWFVPSSKTSSISVLSNHTVLTGKSVQFLFHPEFPVAIVL
;
A
#
# COMPACT_ATOMS: atom_id res chain seq x y z
N MET A 1 -11.84 9.43 9.40
CA MET A 1 -12.34 8.04 9.51
C MET A 1 -13.11 7.70 8.26
N CYS A 2 -12.85 6.51 7.70
CA CYS A 2 -13.42 6.03 6.44
C CYS A 2 -14.10 4.67 6.66
N TYR A 3 -15.20 4.46 5.93
CA TYR A 3 -15.96 3.23 5.94
C TYR A 3 -16.04 2.70 4.51
N VAL A 4 -15.70 1.42 4.34
CA VAL A 4 -15.79 0.74 3.05
C VAL A 4 -16.66 -0.49 3.26
N SER A 5 -17.64 -0.69 2.38
CA SER A 5 -18.52 -1.85 2.43
C SER A 5 -18.60 -2.47 1.05
N ILE A 6 -18.48 -3.79 1.01
CA ILE A 6 -18.46 -4.58 -0.21
C ILE A 6 -19.65 -5.51 -0.10
N VAL A 7 -20.63 -5.26 -0.96
CA VAL A 7 -21.90 -5.97 -0.97
C VAL A 7 -21.96 -6.76 -2.28
N PRO A 8 -22.24 -8.07 -2.24
CA PRO A 8 -22.27 -8.89 -3.43
C PRO A 8 -23.43 -8.47 -4.32
N LYS A 9 -23.20 -8.49 -5.63
CA LYS A 9 -24.26 -8.27 -6.60
C LYS A 9 -25.20 -9.47 -6.56
N TYR A 10 -26.48 -9.24 -6.27
CA TYR A 10 -27.48 -10.29 -6.27
C TYR A 10 -27.52 -11.03 -7.62
N ASN A 11 -27.15 -12.30 -7.59
CA ASN A 11 -27.18 -13.21 -8.73
C ASN A 11 -28.22 -14.32 -8.50
N LYS A 12 -29.35 -14.23 -9.21
CA LYS A 12 -30.43 -15.24 -9.16
C LYS A 12 -29.95 -16.65 -9.53
N LYS A 13 -28.91 -16.78 -10.37
CA LYS A 13 -28.42 -18.07 -10.87
C LYS A 13 -27.42 -18.73 -9.92
N LYS A 14 -26.83 -17.96 -9.00
CA LYS A 14 -25.84 -18.44 -8.04
C LYS A 14 -26.09 -17.80 -6.67
N PRO A 15 -27.14 -18.23 -5.96
CA PRO A 15 -27.53 -17.62 -4.69
C PRO A 15 -26.44 -17.70 -3.62
N GLU A 16 -25.59 -18.73 -3.67
CA GLU A 16 -24.46 -18.92 -2.76
C GLU A 16 -23.39 -17.83 -2.88
N GLN A 17 -23.27 -17.18 -4.04
CA GLN A 17 -22.36 -16.04 -4.24
C GLN A 17 -22.90 -14.73 -3.63
N ASN A 18 -24.13 -14.74 -3.12
CA ASN A 18 -24.83 -13.58 -2.56
C ASN A 18 -24.90 -13.63 -1.03
N GLN A 19 -24.04 -14.40 -0.37
CA GLN A 19 -24.24 -14.69 1.04
C GLN A 19 -23.69 -13.61 1.96
N TYR A 20 -22.53 -13.02 1.66
CA TYR A 20 -21.81 -12.20 2.62
C TYR A 20 -21.45 -10.81 2.12
N SER A 21 -21.58 -9.82 3.01
CA SER A 21 -21.06 -8.46 2.87
C SER A 21 -19.85 -8.27 3.78
N VAL A 22 -18.88 -7.49 3.33
CA VAL A 22 -17.65 -7.21 4.08
C VAL A 22 -17.56 -5.72 4.38
N HIS A 23 -17.33 -5.37 5.63
CA HIS A 23 -17.29 -4.00 6.12
C HIS A 23 -15.93 -3.69 6.75
N PHE A 24 -15.28 -2.63 6.30
CA PHE A 24 -14.01 -2.15 6.81
C PHE A 24 -14.18 -0.75 7.41
N LYS A 25 -13.39 -0.48 8.45
CA LYS A 25 -13.30 0.82 9.09
C LYS A 25 -11.83 1.16 9.33
N TYR A 26 -11.37 2.28 8.83
CA TYR A 26 -9.98 2.71 9.01
C TYR A 26 -9.87 4.24 9.16
N GLU A 27 -8.75 4.69 9.70
CA GLU A 27 -8.45 6.11 9.88
C GLU A 27 -7.56 6.63 8.75
N LEU A 28 -7.67 7.93 8.47
CA LEU A 28 -6.84 8.62 7.48
C LEU A 28 -5.98 9.62 8.21
N LEU A 29 -4.68 9.59 7.94
CA LEU A 29 -3.75 10.60 8.41
C LEU A 29 -3.74 11.80 7.44
N PRO A 30 -3.57 13.04 7.94
CA PRO A 30 -3.28 14.19 7.11
C PRO A 30 -1.90 14.10 6.44
N PRO A 31 -1.73 14.61 5.21
CA PRO A 31 -2.77 15.14 4.34
C PRO A 31 -3.69 14.01 3.86
N HIS A 32 -5.01 14.19 4.02
CA HIS A 32 -5.96 13.10 3.76
C HIS A 32 -5.90 12.67 2.29
N PRO A 33 -5.53 11.40 2.02
CA PRO A 33 -5.38 10.94 0.64
C PRO A 33 -6.74 10.90 -0.06
N PRO A 34 -6.81 11.28 -1.34
CA PRO A 34 -8.03 11.19 -2.13
C PRO A 34 -8.35 9.73 -2.43
N PHE A 35 -9.64 9.39 -2.43
CA PHE A 35 -10.08 8.08 -2.90
C PHE A 35 -10.25 8.08 -4.42
N LEU A 36 -9.33 7.42 -5.12
CA LEU A 36 -9.29 7.37 -6.59
C LEU A 36 -9.99 6.11 -7.09
N THR A 37 -11.32 6.10 -7.09
CA THR A 37 -12.18 4.95 -7.44
C THR A 37 -11.75 4.20 -8.70
N THR A 38 -11.44 4.92 -9.78
CA THR A 38 -11.05 4.35 -11.08
C THR A 38 -9.74 3.57 -11.06
N ILE A 39 -8.91 3.76 -10.04
CA ILE A 39 -7.65 3.04 -9.83
C ILE A 39 -7.82 2.04 -8.71
N SER A 40 -8.38 2.48 -7.58
CA SER A 40 -8.58 1.67 -6.39
C SER A 40 -9.42 0.42 -6.63
N LEU A 41 -10.30 0.43 -7.62
CA LEU A 41 -11.19 -0.70 -7.95
C LEU A 41 -10.86 -1.33 -9.32
N LYS A 42 -9.75 -0.93 -9.96
CA LYS A 42 -9.46 -1.26 -11.37
C LYS A 42 -9.33 -2.77 -11.61
N ARG A 43 -8.82 -3.48 -10.61
CA ARG A 43 -8.69 -4.93 -10.62
C ARG A 43 -9.88 -5.57 -9.90
N LYS A 44 -10.54 -6.50 -10.59
CA LYS A 44 -11.65 -7.27 -10.00
C LYS A 44 -11.19 -7.95 -8.71
N ASN A 45 -12.01 -7.83 -7.68
CA ASN A 45 -11.82 -8.40 -6.34
C ASN A 45 -10.63 -7.85 -5.53
N VAL A 46 -10.04 -6.75 -5.99
CA VAL A 46 -8.98 -6.03 -5.28
C VAL A 46 -9.45 -4.61 -5.01
N ILE A 47 -9.20 -4.14 -3.79
CA ILE A 47 -9.46 -2.74 -3.41
C ILE A 47 -8.17 -2.14 -2.87
N LEU A 48 -7.69 -1.08 -3.52
CA LEU A 48 -6.54 -0.33 -3.04
C LEU A 48 -6.99 0.82 -2.14
N LEU A 49 -6.46 0.84 -0.92
CA LEU A 49 -6.73 1.87 0.08
C LEU A 49 -5.42 2.56 0.46
N ASN A 50 -5.49 3.86 0.69
CA ASN A 50 -4.39 4.67 1.20
C ASN A 50 -4.83 5.27 2.53
N SER A 51 -4.13 4.97 3.61
CA SER A 51 -4.40 5.51 4.95
C SER A 51 -3.58 6.76 5.26
N GLY A 52 -2.59 7.09 4.44
CA GLY A 52 -1.62 8.18 4.64
C GLY A 52 -0.28 7.70 5.19
N ASP A 53 -0.27 6.67 6.04
CA ASP A 53 0.93 5.98 6.55
C ASP A 53 1.24 4.67 5.82
N MET A 54 0.20 3.95 5.36
CA MET A 54 0.32 2.66 4.67
C MET A 54 -0.57 2.61 3.43
N LEU A 55 -0.17 1.75 2.49
CA LEU A 55 -0.99 1.36 1.35
C LEU A 55 -1.48 -0.07 1.54
N PHE A 56 -2.76 -0.29 1.33
CA PHE A 56 -3.39 -1.60 1.46
C PHE A 56 -3.93 -2.04 0.12
N ALA A 57 -3.74 -3.31 -0.20
CA ALA A 57 -4.53 -4.02 -1.20
C ALA A 57 -5.37 -5.06 -0.46
N ILE A 58 -6.69 -4.85 -0.45
CA ILE A 58 -7.66 -5.79 0.10
C ILE A 58 -8.06 -6.75 -1.01
N LEU A 59 -7.82 -8.05 -0.82
CA LEU A 59 -8.16 -9.08 -1.78
C LEU A 59 -9.27 -9.97 -1.23
N ILE A 60 -10.36 -10.07 -1.98
CA ILE A 60 -11.51 -10.89 -1.63
C ILE A 60 -11.58 -12.05 -2.63
N PRO A 61 -11.45 -13.31 -2.22
CA PRO A 61 -11.51 -14.43 -3.15
C PRO A 61 -12.87 -14.49 -3.84
N GLU A 62 -12.90 -14.95 -5.10
CA GLU A 62 -14.17 -15.19 -5.75
C GLU A 62 -14.88 -16.40 -5.11
N PRO A 63 -16.20 -16.35 -4.95
CA PRO A 63 -16.95 -17.47 -4.41
C PRO A 63 -16.90 -18.73 -5.30
N SER A 64 -16.54 -18.63 -6.59
CA SER A 64 -16.24 -19.81 -7.41
C SER A 64 -14.95 -20.55 -7.00
N SER A 65 -13.99 -19.87 -6.35
CA SER A 65 -12.80 -20.48 -5.76
C SER A 65 -13.00 -20.97 -4.31
N LEU A 66 -14.12 -20.62 -3.68
CA LEU A 66 -14.46 -21.02 -2.30
C LEU A 66 -14.97 -22.48 -2.20
N PHE A 67 -15.44 -23.07 -3.31
CA PHE A 67 -16.04 -24.42 -3.31
C PHE A 67 -15.11 -25.56 -3.74
N SER A 68 -13.83 -25.28 -4.00
CA SER A 68 -12.83 -26.34 -3.99
C SER A 68 -11.67 -25.94 -3.09
N CYS A 69 -11.56 -26.63 -1.95
CA CYS A 69 -10.36 -26.64 -1.11
C CYS A 69 -9.07 -26.96 -1.90
N GLU A 70 -9.17 -27.38 -3.16
CA GLU A 70 -8.05 -27.61 -4.07
C GLU A 70 -7.68 -26.37 -4.90
N SER A 71 -8.61 -25.49 -5.28
CA SER A 71 -8.29 -24.25 -6.05
C SER A 71 -8.02 -23.03 -5.15
N GLY A 72 -8.58 -23.00 -3.94
CA GLY A 72 -8.22 -22.01 -2.92
C GLY A 72 -6.76 -22.14 -2.48
N LYS A 73 -6.22 -23.37 -2.48
CA LYS A 73 -4.80 -23.63 -2.21
C LYS A 73 -3.88 -22.94 -3.22
N ASP A 74 -4.19 -22.88 -4.51
CA ASP A 74 -3.30 -22.25 -5.51
C ASP A 74 -3.23 -20.71 -5.39
N ILE A 75 -4.33 -20.05 -5.05
CA ILE A 75 -4.33 -18.59 -4.83
C ILE A 75 -3.72 -18.28 -3.46
N GLN A 76 -4.02 -19.06 -2.43
CA GLN A 76 -3.54 -18.81 -1.06
C GLN A 76 -2.09 -19.25 -0.84
N THR A 77 -1.58 -20.26 -1.57
CA THR A 77 -0.15 -20.62 -1.58
C THR A 77 0.73 -19.60 -2.29
N ARG A 78 0.17 -18.85 -3.25
CA ARG A 78 0.84 -17.72 -3.89
C ARG A 78 0.86 -16.47 -3.01
N LEU A 79 -0.15 -16.28 -2.17
CA LEU A 79 -0.36 -15.02 -1.46
C LEU A 79 0.39 -14.91 -0.12
N CYS A 80 0.72 -16.04 0.50
CA CYS A 80 1.68 -16.03 1.59
C CYS A 80 3.08 -15.91 0.95
N TYR A 81 3.72 -14.74 1.05
CA TYR A 81 5.08 -14.50 0.54
C TYR A 81 6.10 -15.55 1.02
N CYS A 82 5.78 -16.20 2.13
CA CYS A 82 6.54 -17.25 2.78
C CYS A 82 6.43 -18.62 2.04
N GLN A 83 5.32 -18.88 1.33
CA GLN A 83 5.08 -20.13 0.57
C GLN A 83 5.50 -20.04 -0.90
N GLN A 84 5.30 -18.89 -1.56
CA GLN A 84 5.70 -18.71 -2.97
C GLN A 84 7.21 -18.88 -3.15
N ARG A 85 8.03 -18.33 -2.24
CA ARG A 85 9.49 -18.53 -2.25
C ARG A 85 9.93 -19.98 -2.12
N GLN A 86 9.21 -20.81 -1.34
CA GLN A 86 9.58 -22.23 -1.22
C GLN A 86 9.36 -22.99 -2.53
N GLN A 87 8.29 -22.66 -3.27
CA GLN A 87 8.06 -23.23 -4.60
C GLN A 87 9.13 -22.78 -5.60
N ASP A 88 9.55 -21.51 -5.56
CA ASP A 88 10.64 -21.02 -6.42
C ASP A 88 12.00 -21.65 -6.08
N VAL A 89 12.28 -21.91 -4.80
CA VAL A 89 13.49 -22.63 -4.35
C VAL A 89 13.45 -24.10 -4.77
N LEU A 90 12.28 -24.74 -4.72
CA LEU A 90 12.11 -26.13 -5.17
C LEU A 90 12.14 -26.25 -6.70
N ALA A 91 11.68 -25.23 -7.44
CA ALA A 91 11.72 -25.19 -8.91
C ALA A 91 13.11 -24.88 -9.48
N ASN A 92 13.95 -24.14 -8.74
CA ASN A 92 15.30 -23.73 -9.17
C ASN A 92 16.43 -24.61 -8.57
N GLN A 93 16.22 -25.93 -8.46
CA GLN A 93 17.27 -26.89 -8.06
C GLN A 93 18.37 -27.09 -9.13
N SER A 94 18.95 -25.99 -9.64
CA SER A 94 20.18 -25.96 -10.40
C SER A 94 21.09 -24.84 -9.87
N ASN A 95 21.84 -25.15 -8.80
CA ASN A 95 23.10 -24.50 -8.41
C ASN A 95 23.17 -22.97 -8.52
N ILE A 96 22.26 -22.24 -7.88
CA ILE A 96 22.52 -20.85 -7.52
C ILE A 96 22.07 -20.68 -6.07
N ASP A 97 23.02 -20.39 -5.18
CA ASP A 97 22.72 -19.79 -3.88
C ASP A 97 22.02 -18.45 -4.15
N VAL A 98 20.69 -18.48 -4.23
CA VAL A 98 19.88 -17.27 -4.31
C VAL A 98 19.95 -16.65 -2.92
N ASN A 99 20.93 -15.77 -2.75
CA ASN A 99 21.07 -14.89 -1.59
C ASN A 99 19.89 -13.90 -1.65
N TYR A 100 18.73 -14.34 -1.16
CA TYR A 100 17.53 -13.51 -1.09
C TYR A 100 17.80 -12.43 -0.06
N ASP A 101 18.05 -11.22 -0.57
CA ASP A 101 18.31 -10.03 0.22
C ASP A 101 17.22 -9.86 1.31
N ASP A 102 17.68 -9.67 2.54
CA ASP A 102 16.90 -9.58 3.78
C ASP A 102 16.00 -8.31 3.81
N SER A 103 15.78 -7.65 2.68
CA SER A 103 15.51 -6.20 2.61
C SER A 103 14.06 -5.75 2.34
N THR A 104 13.04 -6.55 2.67
CA THR A 104 11.61 -6.20 2.42
C THR A 104 10.77 -6.14 3.70
N ASP A 105 11.32 -5.56 4.76
CA ASP A 105 10.61 -5.35 6.05
C ASP A 105 9.45 -4.34 5.95
N TYR A 106 9.27 -3.73 4.77
CA TYR A 106 8.20 -2.77 4.47
C TYR A 106 6.98 -3.42 3.78
N ILE A 107 6.96 -4.74 3.60
CA ILE A 107 5.81 -5.47 3.05
C ILE A 107 5.27 -6.44 4.10
N SER A 108 3.96 -6.47 4.27
CA SER A 108 3.27 -7.45 5.13
C SER A 108 2.01 -8.00 4.47
N PHE A 109 1.65 -9.21 4.87
CA PHE A 109 0.45 -9.89 4.39
C PHE A 109 -0.36 -10.49 5.53
N ILE A 110 -1.67 -10.30 5.49
CA ILE A 110 -2.61 -10.80 6.49
C ILE A 110 -3.71 -11.57 5.77
N ASN A 111 -3.99 -12.78 6.24
CA ASN A 111 -5.13 -13.59 5.83
C ASN A 111 -6.04 -13.82 7.02
N GLN A 112 -7.31 -13.43 6.89
CA GLN A 112 -8.34 -13.60 7.91
C GLN A 112 -9.43 -14.54 7.38
N GLY A 113 -9.71 -15.61 8.12
CA GLY A 113 -10.75 -16.59 7.84
C GLY A 113 -11.93 -16.44 8.80
N PHE A 114 -13.13 -16.57 8.27
CA PHE A 114 -14.38 -16.31 8.99
C PHE A 114 -15.35 -17.47 8.84
N ASN A 115 -16.06 -17.80 9.92
CA ASN A 115 -17.05 -18.87 9.97
C ASN A 115 -18.40 -18.41 10.51
N THR A 116 -19.44 -19.05 9.99
CA THR A 116 -20.79 -19.04 10.56
C THR A 116 -20.78 -19.86 11.85
N ILE A 117 -21.26 -19.27 12.94
CA ILE A 117 -21.34 -19.99 14.22
C ILE A 117 -22.58 -20.87 14.18
N ASN A 118 -22.42 -22.17 14.41
CA ASN A 118 -23.50 -22.94 14.99
C ASN A 118 -23.44 -22.73 16.50
N ASP A 119 -24.56 -22.37 17.14
CA ASP A 119 -24.69 -21.97 18.56
C ASP A 119 -24.11 -22.95 19.61
N ASN A 120 -23.53 -24.07 19.20
CA ASN A 120 -22.94 -25.07 20.09
C ASN A 120 -21.44 -24.87 20.38
N ASP A 121 -20.72 -24.04 19.63
CA ASP A 121 -19.32 -23.75 19.91
C ASP A 121 -19.20 -22.49 20.77
N SER A 122 -19.00 -22.74 22.06
CA SER A 122 -18.78 -21.75 23.11
C SER A 122 -17.66 -20.77 22.75
N GLN A 123 -17.78 -19.55 23.27
CA GLN A 123 -16.85 -18.43 23.12
C GLN A 123 -15.38 -18.87 23.30
N THR A 124 -14.69 -19.16 22.20
CA THR A 124 -13.25 -19.13 22.16
C THR A 124 -12.83 -17.70 21.90
N SER A 125 -11.84 -17.23 22.68
CA SER A 125 -11.10 -16.00 22.44
C SER A 125 -10.66 -15.90 20.97
N LEU A 126 -10.39 -14.67 20.50
CA LEU A 126 -9.67 -14.48 19.23
C LEU A 126 -8.55 -15.53 19.15
N PRO A 127 -8.43 -16.28 18.03
CA PRO A 127 -7.40 -17.30 17.93
C PRO A 127 -6.06 -16.62 18.21
N ASP A 128 -5.30 -17.15 19.17
CA ASP A 128 -3.95 -16.70 19.42
C ASP A 128 -3.20 -16.82 18.10
N SER A 129 -2.85 -15.69 17.49
CA SER A 129 -1.98 -15.71 16.34
C SER A 129 -0.63 -16.21 16.86
N PRO A 130 -0.07 -17.31 16.33
CA PRO A 130 1.23 -17.80 16.78
C PRO A 130 2.38 -16.82 16.47
N PHE A 131 2.08 -15.69 15.82
CA PHE A 131 3.01 -14.65 15.45
C PHE A 131 2.59 -13.32 16.09
N ASP A 132 3.35 -12.91 17.09
CA ASP A 132 3.22 -11.61 17.76
C ASP A 132 3.81 -10.51 16.86
N CYS A 133 3.17 -10.26 15.73
CA CYS A 133 3.67 -9.33 14.73
C CYS A 133 2.87 -8.01 14.79
N MET A 134 3.62 -6.90 14.84
CA MET A 134 3.11 -5.52 14.94
C MET A 134 2.42 -5.03 13.65
N THR A 135 2.03 -5.93 12.74
CA THR A 135 1.35 -5.56 11.50
C THR A 135 0.01 -4.92 11.82
N THR A 136 -0.23 -3.74 11.26
CA THR A 136 -1.51 -3.05 11.40
C THR A 136 -2.57 -3.78 10.57
N VAL A 137 -3.55 -4.40 11.21
CA VAL A 137 -4.67 -5.04 10.50
C VAL A 137 -5.80 -4.02 10.33
N ILE A 138 -6.32 -3.82 9.12
CA ILE A 138 -7.58 -3.06 8.98
C ILE A 138 -8.70 -3.95 9.56
N PRO A 139 -9.39 -3.52 10.63
CA PRO A 139 -10.49 -4.29 11.18
C PRO A 139 -11.58 -4.47 10.13
N CYS A 140 -12.05 -5.71 9.98
CA CYS A 140 -13.17 -6.01 9.13
C CYS A 140 -14.25 -6.81 9.86
N ALA A 141 -15.49 -6.59 9.46
CA ALA A 141 -16.66 -7.34 9.91
C ALA A 141 -17.34 -7.96 8.70
N ILE A 142 -17.68 -9.25 8.81
CA ILE A 142 -18.38 -9.99 7.76
C ILE A 142 -19.77 -10.33 8.25
N THR A 143 -20.77 -9.93 7.47
CA THR A 143 -22.17 -10.21 7.78
C THR A 143 -22.83 -10.91 6.62
N THR A 144 -23.95 -11.59 6.87
CA THR A 144 -24.88 -11.94 5.80
C THR A 144 -25.43 -10.69 5.13
N VAL A 145 -25.93 -10.80 3.89
CA VAL A 145 -26.47 -9.66 3.14
C VAL A 145 -27.69 -9.02 3.81
N ASP A 146 -28.47 -9.79 4.57
CA ASP A 146 -29.57 -9.27 5.40
C ASP A 146 -29.09 -8.61 6.71
N GLY A 147 -27.79 -8.70 7.02
CA GLY A 147 -27.17 -8.16 8.22
C GLY A 147 -27.54 -8.92 9.51
N LEU A 148 -28.24 -10.05 9.43
CA LEU A 148 -28.73 -10.77 10.60
C LEU A 148 -27.65 -11.61 11.28
N ILE A 149 -26.73 -12.18 10.51
CA ILE A 149 -25.68 -13.07 11.01
C ILE A 149 -24.34 -12.39 10.76
N GLN A 150 -23.57 -12.20 11.83
CA GLN A 150 -22.18 -11.78 11.74
C GLN A 150 -21.27 -13.00 11.89
N LEU A 151 -20.36 -13.20 10.94
CA LEU A 151 -19.38 -14.27 11.01
C LEU A 151 -18.29 -13.89 12.01
N LYS A 152 -17.81 -14.88 12.77
CA LYS A 152 -16.67 -14.69 13.67
C LYS A 152 -15.37 -14.95 12.93
N ASN A 153 -14.36 -14.16 13.26
CA ASN A 153 -12.99 -14.43 12.86
C ASN A 153 -12.55 -15.74 13.55
N SER A 154 -12.36 -16.79 12.77
CA SER A 154 -11.95 -18.11 13.23
C SER A 154 -10.47 -18.38 12.98
N TYR A 155 -9.82 -17.55 12.18
CA TYR A 155 -8.43 -17.73 11.76
C TYR A 155 -7.81 -16.40 11.37
N GLU A 156 -6.63 -16.09 11.90
CA GLU A 156 -5.84 -14.96 11.44
C GLU A 156 -4.38 -15.36 11.32
N HIS A 157 -3.86 -15.26 10.10
CA HIS A 157 -2.45 -15.46 9.82
C HIS A 157 -1.84 -14.18 9.31
N ARG A 158 -0.83 -13.71 10.02
CA ARG A 158 -0.02 -12.56 9.65
C ARG A 158 1.36 -13.10 9.28
N CYS A 159 1.76 -13.00 8.01
CA CYS A 159 3.12 -13.39 7.60
C CYS A 159 3.94 -12.13 7.29
N PHE A 160 5.09 -12.01 7.96
CA PHE A 160 6.16 -11.13 7.50
C PHE A 160 7.16 -11.86 6.60
N ARG A 161 7.45 -13.14 6.85
CA ARG A 161 8.42 -13.95 6.07
C ARG A 161 8.56 -15.42 6.48
N HIS A 162 7.93 -15.88 7.56
CA HIS A 162 8.16 -17.23 8.07
C HIS A 162 6.94 -18.16 7.99
N ALA A 163 7.18 -19.26 7.29
CA ALA A 163 6.32 -20.42 7.23
C ALA A 163 6.35 -21.13 8.58
N ASP A 164 5.22 -21.12 9.28
CA ASP A 164 4.82 -22.31 10.03
C ASP A 164 3.38 -22.69 9.70
N LYS A 165 3.21 -24.01 9.63
CA LYS A 165 2.09 -24.74 9.04
C LYS A 165 0.87 -24.69 9.96
N GLY A 166 0.20 -23.54 10.03
CA GLY A 166 -1.19 -23.54 10.44
C GLY A 166 -1.99 -24.30 9.38
N GLU A 167 -2.51 -25.49 9.71
CA GLU A 167 -3.55 -26.11 8.88
C GLU A 167 -4.70 -25.11 8.79
N MET A 168 -4.93 -24.60 7.57
CA MET A 168 -6.05 -23.71 7.33
C MET A 168 -7.33 -24.46 7.66
N SER A 169 -7.98 -24.04 8.74
CA SER A 169 -9.31 -24.48 9.08
C SER A 169 -10.24 -24.16 7.91
N LYS A 170 -11.22 -25.05 7.69
CA LYS A 170 -12.30 -24.85 6.72
C LYS A 170 -13.05 -23.57 7.13
N CYS A 171 -12.73 -22.45 6.48
CA CYS A 171 -13.41 -21.17 6.70
C CYS A 171 -14.46 -20.95 5.62
N ASP A 172 -15.61 -20.37 5.98
CA ASP A 172 -16.68 -20.02 5.06
C ASP A 172 -16.32 -18.83 4.16
N PHE A 173 -15.49 -17.92 4.68
CA PHE A 173 -15.07 -16.73 3.96
C PHE A 173 -13.64 -16.32 4.32
N PHE A 174 -12.91 -15.75 3.36
CA PHE A 174 -11.57 -15.22 3.59
C PHE A 174 -11.44 -13.76 3.14
N VAL A 175 -10.67 -12.99 3.89
CA VAL A 175 -10.25 -11.63 3.54
C VAL A 175 -8.74 -11.56 3.64
N ASN A 176 -8.10 -11.10 2.57
CA ASN A 176 -6.65 -10.92 2.54
C ASN A 176 -6.31 -9.43 2.48
N GLN A 177 -5.21 -9.04 3.14
CA GLN A 177 -4.70 -7.68 3.16
C GLN A 177 -3.20 -7.73 2.89
N ALA A 178 -2.78 -7.28 1.70
CA ALA A 178 -1.39 -6.98 1.41
C ALA A 178 -1.12 -5.51 1.75
N GLN A 179 0.05 -5.21 2.30
CA GLN A 179 0.38 -3.89 2.82
C GLN A 179 1.78 -3.46 2.43
N LEU A 180 1.92 -2.17 2.16
CA LEU A 180 3.19 -1.49 1.93
C LEU A 180 3.34 -0.35 2.93
N ASP A 181 4.34 -0.46 3.78
CA ASP A 181 4.77 0.55 4.73
C ASP A 181 5.70 1.54 4.03
N ALA A 182 5.21 2.75 3.79
CA ALA A 182 5.97 3.76 3.09
C ALA A 182 7.15 4.29 3.90
N GLU A 183 7.05 4.36 5.23
CA GLU A 183 8.14 4.88 6.07
C GLU A 183 9.33 3.91 6.04
N ASN A 184 9.06 2.63 6.26
CA ASN A 184 10.10 1.60 6.21
C ASN A 184 10.70 1.49 4.81
N PHE A 185 9.88 1.51 3.76
CA PHE A 185 10.36 1.53 2.37
C PHE A 185 11.29 2.73 2.11
N MET A 186 10.85 3.94 2.48
CA MET A 186 11.62 5.16 2.27
C MET A 186 12.96 5.10 3.02
N ASN A 187 12.96 4.67 4.28
CA ASN A 187 14.18 4.54 5.06
C ASN A 187 15.15 3.54 4.40
N THR A 188 14.68 2.37 3.95
CA THR A 188 15.50 1.38 3.26
C THR A 188 16.10 1.93 1.96
N GLU A 189 15.29 2.57 1.11
CA GLU A 189 15.75 3.07 -0.19
C GLU A 189 16.67 4.29 -0.06
N LEU A 190 16.47 5.16 0.94
CA LEU A 190 17.36 6.30 1.17
C LEU A 190 18.75 5.86 1.67
N GLN A 191 18.84 4.74 2.38
CA GLN A 191 20.13 4.19 2.83
C GLN A 191 20.93 3.55 1.69
N LYS A 192 20.26 3.02 0.66
CA LYS A 192 20.92 2.48 -0.54
C LYS A 192 21.58 3.55 -1.40
N ARG A 193 21.11 4.80 -1.30
CA ARG A 193 21.62 5.93 -2.08
C ARG A 193 22.86 6.56 -1.45
N GLU A 194 24.03 6.38 -2.07
CA GLU A 194 25.30 6.92 -1.55
C GLU A 194 25.32 8.45 -1.39
N ASP A 195 24.60 9.17 -2.26
CA ASP A 195 24.50 10.64 -2.23
C ASP A 195 23.65 11.17 -1.05
N ILE A 196 22.84 10.30 -0.46
CA ILE A 196 21.92 10.61 0.65
C ILE A 196 22.38 9.96 1.95
N SER A 197 22.74 8.68 1.96
CA SER A 197 22.90 7.85 3.16
C SER A 197 23.87 8.46 4.18
N LYS A 198 25.02 8.97 3.72
CA LYS A 198 26.04 9.62 4.57
C LYS A 198 25.56 10.94 5.18
N ARG A 199 24.58 11.60 4.55
CA ARG A 199 24.06 12.91 4.93
C ARG A 199 22.71 12.81 5.64
N PHE A 200 22.02 11.68 5.52
CA PHE A 200 20.68 11.49 6.06
C PHE A 200 20.66 11.63 7.58
N VAL A 201 19.65 12.35 8.08
CA VAL A 201 19.43 12.58 9.51
C VAL A 201 18.07 12.05 9.93
N SER A 202 17.01 12.43 9.21
CA SER A 202 15.65 11.99 9.54
C SER A 202 14.71 12.18 8.38
N LEU A 203 13.73 11.29 8.27
CA LEU A 203 12.49 11.49 7.53
C LEU A 203 11.56 12.40 8.37
N LYS A 204 10.94 13.40 7.74
CA LYS A 204 10.07 14.37 8.44
C LYS A 204 8.60 14.21 8.09
N ASP A 205 8.31 13.93 6.83
CA ASP A 205 6.96 13.78 6.33
C ASP A 205 7.02 13.05 4.99
N TYR A 206 5.91 12.44 4.58
CA TYR A 206 5.79 11.79 3.28
C TYR A 206 4.35 11.82 2.77
N ASP A 207 4.20 11.82 1.45
CA ASP A 207 2.91 11.77 0.76
C ASP A 207 3.02 10.74 -0.36
N MET A 208 2.07 9.83 -0.40
CA MET A 208 2.02 8.76 -1.38
C MET A 208 0.68 8.70 -2.09
N GLN A 209 0.71 8.38 -3.38
CA GLN A 209 -0.48 8.31 -4.22
C GLN A 209 -0.38 7.15 -5.20
N PHE A 210 -1.48 6.42 -5.36
CA PHE A 210 -1.63 5.52 -6.50
C PHE A 210 -1.72 6.33 -7.80
N ILE A 211 -0.86 6.00 -8.75
CA ILE A 211 -0.87 6.58 -10.09
C ILE A 211 -1.74 5.72 -11.01
N GLU A 212 -1.57 4.40 -10.96
CA GLU A 212 -2.21 3.45 -11.85
C GLU A 212 -2.16 2.03 -11.26
N PHE A 213 -3.01 1.13 -11.77
CA PHE A 213 -2.89 -0.30 -11.55
C PHE A 213 -2.76 -1.04 -12.88
N CYS A 214 -1.72 -1.86 -13.02
CA CYS A 214 -1.52 -2.77 -14.15
C CYS A 214 -2.23 -4.08 -13.84
N THR A 215 -3.29 -4.42 -14.59
CA THR A 215 -4.06 -5.65 -14.38
C THR A 215 -3.42 -6.89 -14.98
N GLU A 216 -2.42 -6.73 -15.85
CA GLU A 216 -1.68 -7.85 -16.47
C GLU A 216 -0.59 -8.36 -15.52
N ASP A 217 0.15 -7.45 -14.89
CA ASP A 217 1.22 -7.77 -13.93
C ASP A 217 0.77 -7.69 -12.46
N ASP A 218 -0.53 -7.48 -12.23
CA ASP A 218 -1.14 -7.26 -10.93
C ASP A 218 -0.35 -6.28 -10.02
N SER A 219 0.15 -5.21 -10.63
CA SER A 219 1.07 -4.27 -9.99
C SER A 219 0.46 -2.88 -9.82
N ALA A 220 0.47 -2.38 -8.58
CA ALA A 220 0.09 -1.01 -8.25
C ALA A 220 1.28 -0.07 -8.50
N ILE A 221 1.08 0.94 -9.34
CA ILE A 221 2.07 1.98 -9.59
C ILE A 221 1.84 3.12 -8.61
N ILE A 222 2.86 3.45 -7.83
CA ILE A 222 2.78 4.36 -6.70
C ILE A 222 3.83 5.46 -6.86
N LEU A 223 3.45 6.68 -6.51
CA LEU A 223 4.36 7.82 -6.34
C LEU A 223 4.47 8.11 -4.85
N ILE A 224 5.70 8.11 -4.32
CA ILE A 224 6.00 8.53 -2.96
C ILE A 224 6.93 9.74 -3.03
N ASN A 225 6.58 10.81 -2.33
CA ASN A 225 7.46 11.94 -2.08
C ASN A 225 7.67 12.06 -0.57
N ALA A 226 8.87 12.43 -0.16
CA ALA A 226 9.27 12.57 1.22
C ALA A 226 10.01 13.88 1.47
N LEU A 227 9.79 14.46 2.64
CA LEU A 227 10.60 15.50 3.23
C LEU A 227 11.66 14.87 4.11
N VAL A 228 12.92 15.13 3.81
CA VAL A 228 14.07 14.58 4.54
C VAL A 228 15.00 15.69 4.99
N VAL A 229 15.61 15.52 6.16
CA VAL A 229 16.67 16.40 6.66
C VAL A 229 18.01 15.77 6.33
N LEU A 230 18.83 16.50 5.59
CA LEU A 230 20.19 16.10 5.24
C LEU A 230 21.20 17.09 5.81
N ARG A 231 22.38 16.59 6.19
CA ARG A 231 23.56 17.41 6.51
C ARG A 231 24.10 18.01 5.22
N ASN A 232 24.31 19.32 5.18
CA ASN A 232 24.95 19.95 4.03
C ASN A 232 26.45 19.68 4.10
N THR A 233 27.01 19.15 3.01
CA THR A 233 28.46 19.15 2.82
C THR A 233 28.81 20.53 2.29
N SER A 234 29.26 21.41 3.16
CA SER A 234 29.90 22.65 2.73
C SER A 234 30.97 22.27 1.71
N LYS A 235 30.80 22.69 0.45
CA LYS A 235 31.90 22.62 -0.51
C LYS A 235 33.08 23.37 0.13
N PRO A 236 34.30 22.82 0.14
CA PRO A 236 35.46 23.62 0.48
C PRO A 236 35.40 24.87 -0.40
N ARG A 237 35.54 26.05 0.21
CA ARG A 237 35.73 27.28 -0.54
C ARG A 237 36.91 27.04 -1.46
N ASP A 238 36.71 27.15 -2.77
CA ASP A 238 37.81 27.37 -3.70
C ASP A 238 38.36 28.77 -3.39
N ASP A 239 39.19 28.87 -2.35
CA ASP A 239 40.02 30.03 -2.07
C ASP A 239 41.13 30.06 -3.14
N THR A 240 40.73 30.36 -4.37
CA THR A 240 41.62 30.84 -5.42
C THR A 240 41.92 32.31 -5.15
N ALA A 241 42.66 32.56 -4.06
CA ALA A 241 43.28 33.85 -3.82
C ALA A 241 44.63 33.65 -3.10
N THR A 242 45.68 33.80 -3.91
CA THR A 242 47.03 34.28 -3.54
C THR A 242 47.92 33.39 -2.68
N ASN A 243 48.79 32.64 -3.38
CA ASN A 243 50.23 32.46 -3.14
C ASN A 243 50.79 32.95 -1.78
N ASN A 244 51.11 32.02 -0.88
CA ASN A 244 52.41 31.91 -0.20
C ASN A 244 52.44 30.64 0.67
N PRO A 245 53.48 29.78 0.59
CA PRO A 245 53.61 28.62 1.46
C PRO A 245 54.51 28.92 2.66
N GLU A 246 53.97 28.87 3.87
CA GLU A 246 54.76 28.62 5.08
C GLU A 246 54.29 27.30 5.72
N PRO A 247 55.21 26.36 6.04
CA PRO A 247 54.84 25.09 6.65
C PRO A 247 55.00 25.18 8.17
N SER A 248 53.93 25.51 8.89
CA SER A 248 53.88 25.33 10.34
C SER A 248 52.68 24.49 10.76
N SER A 249 52.97 23.20 10.95
CA SER A 249 52.37 22.29 11.93
C SER A 249 51.15 22.79 12.70
N THR A 250 49.99 22.21 12.44
CA THR A 250 48.97 21.98 13.47
C THR A 250 48.14 20.75 13.11
N LYS A 251 48.42 19.64 13.80
CA LYS A 251 47.64 18.38 13.78
C LYS A 251 46.28 18.53 14.50
N PHE A 252 45.68 19.72 14.50
CA PHE A 252 44.51 20.07 15.32
C PHE A 252 43.26 20.44 14.50
N ASP A 253 43.32 20.42 13.16
CA ASP A 253 42.19 20.88 12.32
C ASP A 253 41.25 19.78 11.84
N LEU A 254 41.56 18.50 12.10
CA LEU A 254 40.66 17.38 11.76
C LEU A 254 39.41 17.28 12.65
N PHE A 255 39.34 18.04 13.75
CA PHE A 255 38.18 18.07 14.66
C PHE A 255 37.28 19.32 14.50
N GLU A 256 37.72 20.36 13.77
CA GLU A 256 36.92 21.58 13.56
C GLU A 256 36.07 21.53 12.28
N GLU A 257 36.42 20.71 11.27
CA GLU A 257 35.60 20.53 10.06
C GLU A 257 34.26 19.82 10.32
N GLN A 258 34.10 19.15 11.46
CA GLN A 258 32.81 18.57 11.87
C GLN A 258 31.82 19.60 12.46
N LYS A 259 32.24 20.85 12.69
CA LYS A 259 31.56 21.75 13.64
C LYS A 259 30.52 22.72 13.06
N SER A 260 30.18 22.66 11.77
CA SER A 260 28.96 23.36 11.28
C SER A 260 28.29 22.69 10.08
N MET A 261 28.03 21.39 10.13
CA MET A 261 27.15 20.78 9.14
C MET A 261 25.73 21.35 9.27
N LYS A 262 25.39 22.31 8.41
CA LYS A 262 24.06 22.92 8.36
C LYS A 262 23.02 21.85 7.99
N LEU A 263 22.01 21.67 8.83
CA LEU A 263 20.86 20.84 8.51
C LEU A 263 19.95 21.56 7.51
N VAL A 264 19.66 20.91 6.41
CA VAL A 264 18.85 21.47 5.32
C VAL A 264 17.75 20.48 4.96
N LEU A 265 16.56 21.01 4.62
CA LEU A 265 15.39 20.23 4.24
C LEU A 265 15.40 19.98 2.74
N TYR A 266 15.15 18.73 2.34
CA TYR A 266 15.08 18.33 0.93
C TYR A 266 13.78 17.58 0.66
N THR A 267 13.32 17.63 -0.59
CA THR A 267 12.33 16.71 -1.11
C THR A 267 13.02 15.64 -1.95
N VAL A 268 12.68 14.40 -1.68
CA VAL A 268 13.10 13.20 -2.41
C VAL A 268 11.87 12.39 -2.76
N GLY A 269 11.93 11.51 -3.76
CA GLY A 269 10.77 10.70 -4.10
C GLY A 269 11.08 9.58 -5.07
N TYR A 270 10.12 8.68 -5.20
CA TYR A 270 10.22 7.46 -5.98
C TYR A 270 8.91 7.20 -6.70
N ILE A 271 9.01 6.66 -7.91
CA ILE A 271 7.91 5.95 -8.57
C ILE A 271 8.26 4.47 -8.50
N LEU A 272 7.36 3.68 -7.96
CA LEU A 272 7.54 2.24 -7.75
C LEU A 272 6.37 1.44 -8.32
N ALA A 273 6.63 0.18 -8.65
CA ALA A 273 5.64 -0.83 -8.92
C ALA A 273 5.62 -1.82 -7.75
N TRP A 274 4.45 -2.04 -7.16
CA TRP A 274 4.24 -3.03 -6.12
C TRP A 274 3.31 -4.12 -6.65
N ASN A 275 3.84 -5.33 -6.83
CA ASN A 275 3.03 -6.49 -7.15
C ASN A 275 2.31 -6.95 -5.88
N ILE A 276 0.98 -6.86 -5.88
CA ILE A 276 0.18 -7.09 -4.67
C ILE A 276 0.10 -8.58 -4.30
N PHE A 277 0.33 -9.48 -5.26
CA PHE A 277 0.25 -10.92 -5.04
C PHE A 277 1.60 -11.53 -4.64
N THR A 278 2.70 -11.05 -5.24
CA THR A 278 4.06 -11.56 -4.95
C THR A 278 4.79 -10.73 -3.89
N GLY A 279 4.33 -9.51 -3.62
CA GLY A 279 4.95 -8.60 -2.66
C GLY A 279 6.20 -7.94 -3.18
N GLU A 280 6.58 -8.20 -4.43
CA GLU A 280 7.74 -7.60 -5.06
C GLU A 280 7.50 -6.09 -5.23
N VAL A 281 8.47 -5.31 -4.77
CA VAL A 281 8.51 -3.86 -4.97
C VAL A 281 9.71 -3.52 -5.84
N LYS A 282 9.43 -2.89 -6.98
CA LYS A 282 10.44 -2.43 -7.93
C LYS A 282 10.41 -0.92 -8.04
N VAL A 283 11.54 -0.28 -7.74
CA VAL A 283 11.73 1.16 -8.03
C VAL A 283 11.82 1.34 -9.54
N LEU A 284 10.83 2.02 -10.12
CA LEU A 284 10.79 2.33 -11.55
C LEU A 284 11.58 3.60 -11.87
N ARG A 285 11.53 4.58 -10.96
CA ARG A 285 12.21 5.86 -11.12
C ARG A 285 12.49 6.53 -9.80
N GLU A 286 13.71 7.00 -9.62
CA GLU A 286 14.07 7.95 -8.58
C GLU A 286 13.82 9.39 -9.06
N LEU A 287 13.25 10.22 -8.18
CA LEU A 287 13.02 11.63 -8.44
C LEU A 287 14.24 12.45 -7.98
N PRO A 288 14.52 13.59 -8.65
CA PRO A 288 15.64 14.44 -8.28
C PRO A 288 15.47 14.99 -6.87
N ILE A 289 16.57 15.03 -6.12
CA ILE A 289 16.62 15.68 -4.82
C ILE A 289 16.50 17.19 -5.03
N THR A 290 15.56 17.83 -4.35
CA THR A 290 15.35 19.28 -4.44
C THR A 290 15.46 19.91 -3.06
N GLU A 291 16.34 20.91 -2.92
CA GLU A 291 16.45 21.68 -1.69
C GLU A 291 15.18 22.51 -1.46
N ARG A 292 14.67 22.48 -0.23
CA ARG A 292 13.55 23.32 0.19
C ARG A 292 14.07 24.46 1.07
N PRO A 293 13.61 25.71 0.82
CA PRO A 293 14.01 26.84 1.66
C PRO A 293 13.57 26.61 3.11
N SER A 294 14.40 27.02 4.06
CA SER A 294 14.20 26.83 5.51
C SER A 294 12.90 27.41 6.07
N ASN A 295 12.21 28.25 5.30
CA ASN A 295 10.94 28.87 5.70
C ASN A 295 9.74 27.93 5.50
N TYR A 296 9.94 26.76 4.89
CA TYR A 296 8.94 25.68 4.77
C TYR A 296 8.81 24.88 6.08
N CYS A 297 8.70 25.56 7.23
CA CYS A 297 8.61 24.94 8.57
C CYS A 297 7.18 24.52 8.96
N LYS A 298 6.24 24.46 8.02
CA LYS A 298 4.90 23.91 8.28
C LYS A 298 4.75 22.58 7.55
N PRO A 299 5.23 21.46 8.14
CA PRO A 299 5.09 20.12 7.56
C PRO A 299 3.62 19.75 7.26
N ARG A 300 2.66 20.31 8.01
CA ARG A 300 1.21 20.01 7.91
C ARG A 300 0.55 20.12 6.53
N ASN A 301 1.23 20.63 5.49
CA ASN A 301 0.70 20.78 4.13
C ASN A 301 1.56 20.10 3.05
N PHE A 302 2.47 19.19 3.40
CA PHE A 302 3.28 18.48 2.41
C PHE A 302 2.45 17.43 1.66
N ALA A 303 1.78 17.83 0.57
CA ALA A 303 0.98 16.94 -0.29
C ALA A 303 1.33 17.07 -1.79
N PRO A 304 2.61 16.99 -2.19
CA PRO A 304 3.00 17.20 -3.59
C PRO A 304 2.52 16.07 -4.52
N SER A 305 2.38 14.84 -4.02
CA SER A 305 2.13 13.65 -4.81
C SER A 305 0.76 13.69 -5.48
N PHE A 306 -0.24 14.35 -4.88
CA PHE A 306 -1.57 14.47 -5.50
C PHE A 306 -1.56 15.25 -6.82
N SER A 307 -0.90 16.41 -6.83
CA SER A 307 -0.81 17.26 -8.02
C SER A 307 0.02 16.57 -9.12
N GLN A 308 1.14 15.95 -8.75
CA GLN A 308 2.01 15.22 -9.65
C GLN A 308 1.34 13.97 -10.22
N SER A 309 0.68 13.17 -9.38
CA SER A 309 -0.05 11.97 -9.83
C SER A 309 -1.19 12.35 -10.77
N THR A 310 -1.88 13.46 -10.53
CA THR A 310 -2.92 13.98 -11.42
C THR A 310 -2.34 14.39 -12.78
N GLN A 311 -1.19 15.06 -12.82
CA GLN A 311 -0.52 15.42 -14.07
C GLN A 311 -0.03 14.18 -14.83
N LEU A 312 0.59 13.21 -14.14
CA LEU A 312 1.03 11.96 -14.73
C LEU A 312 -0.16 11.20 -15.34
N ARG A 313 -1.26 11.05 -14.59
CA ARG A 313 -2.47 10.38 -15.09
C ARG A 313 -3.06 11.07 -16.30
N LYS A 314 -3.13 12.41 -16.32
CA LYS A 314 -3.61 13.16 -17.48
C LYS A 314 -2.69 12.96 -18.70
N LYS A 315 -1.37 12.98 -18.49
CA LYS A 315 -0.38 12.84 -19.56
C LYS A 315 -0.40 11.46 -20.20
N TRP A 316 -0.60 10.41 -19.38
CA TRP A 316 -0.55 9.02 -19.80
C TRP A 316 -1.94 8.36 -19.87
N PHE A 317 -3.01 9.17 -19.94
CA PHE A 317 -4.37 8.64 -19.97
C PHE A 317 -4.62 7.87 -21.27
N VAL A 318 -5.02 6.61 -21.12
CA VAL A 318 -5.52 5.79 -22.23
C VAL A 318 -7.00 5.49 -21.96
N PRO A 319 -7.91 5.83 -22.90
CA PRO A 319 -9.32 5.49 -22.76
C PRO A 319 -9.51 3.98 -22.58
N SER A 320 -10.26 3.58 -21.57
CA SER A 320 -10.62 2.18 -21.34
C SER A 320 -11.91 1.79 -22.07
N SER A 321 -12.09 0.49 -22.32
CA SER A 321 -13.33 -0.02 -22.88
C SER A 321 -14.50 0.17 -21.89
N LYS A 322 -15.73 0.28 -22.40
CA LYS A 322 -16.92 0.33 -21.54
C LYS A 322 -17.03 -0.88 -20.59
N THR A 323 -16.62 -2.06 -21.05
CA THR A 323 -16.66 -3.31 -20.29
C THR A 323 -15.65 -3.37 -19.14
N SER A 324 -14.59 -2.56 -19.19
CA SER A 324 -13.58 -2.42 -18.13
C SER A 324 -13.76 -1.13 -17.32
N SER A 325 -14.81 -0.36 -17.61
CA SER A 325 -15.05 0.92 -16.94
C SER A 325 -15.62 0.73 -15.54
N ILE A 326 -15.15 1.56 -14.61
CA ILE A 326 -15.63 1.57 -13.23
C ILE A 326 -16.77 2.58 -13.15
N SER A 327 -17.97 2.09 -12.84
CA SER A 327 -19.13 2.95 -12.62
C SER A 327 -19.09 3.56 -11.23
N VAL A 328 -19.12 4.90 -11.16
CA VAL A 328 -19.12 5.65 -9.90
C VAL A 328 -20.46 6.37 -9.81
N LEU A 329 -21.21 6.11 -8.73
CA LEU A 329 -22.50 6.74 -8.47
C LEU A 329 -22.38 7.57 -7.19
N SER A 330 -22.71 8.85 -7.26
CA SER A 330 -22.81 9.71 -6.07
C SER A 330 -23.93 10.72 -6.21
N ASN A 331 -24.65 10.97 -5.11
CA ASN A 331 -25.60 12.06 -4.99
C ASN A 331 -25.34 12.79 -3.66
N HIS A 332 -24.93 14.05 -3.74
CA HIS A 332 -24.44 14.80 -2.57
C HIS A 332 -25.50 15.75 -2.01
N THR A 333 -26.80 15.46 -2.16
CA THR A 333 -27.90 16.34 -1.69
C THR A 333 -27.77 16.72 -0.23
N VAL A 334 -27.45 15.75 0.64
CA VAL A 334 -27.30 15.97 2.09
C VAL A 334 -26.11 16.88 2.41
N LEU A 335 -25.07 16.87 1.58
CA LEU A 335 -23.85 17.66 1.81
C LEU A 335 -23.88 19.04 1.15
N THR A 336 -24.50 19.15 -0.02
CA THR A 336 -24.45 20.34 -0.87
C THR A 336 -25.78 21.09 -0.96
N GLY A 337 -26.86 20.49 -0.44
CA GLY A 337 -28.23 20.97 -0.62
C GLY A 337 -28.78 20.81 -2.05
N LYS A 338 -27.99 20.25 -2.99
CA LYS A 338 -28.37 20.07 -4.39
C LYS A 338 -28.33 18.60 -4.78
N SER A 339 -29.45 18.12 -5.32
CA SER A 339 -29.52 16.78 -5.90
C SER A 339 -29.02 16.78 -7.34
N VAL A 340 -28.53 15.62 -7.79
CA VAL A 340 -28.41 15.33 -9.22
C VAL A 340 -29.78 15.44 -9.90
N GLN A 341 -29.81 16.00 -11.10
CA GLN A 341 -31.05 16.22 -11.87
C GLN A 341 -31.46 14.98 -12.67
N PHE A 342 -30.46 14.21 -13.12
CA PHE A 342 -30.67 13.08 -14.03
C PHE A 342 -29.81 11.88 -13.61
N LEU A 343 -30.37 10.69 -13.71
CA LEU A 343 -29.62 9.43 -13.71
C LEU A 343 -29.68 8.83 -15.11
N PHE A 344 -28.54 8.76 -15.79
CA PHE A 344 -28.45 8.19 -17.13
C PHE A 344 -28.11 6.70 -17.07
N HIS A 345 -28.78 5.89 -17.90
CA HIS A 345 -28.36 4.52 -18.12
C HIS A 345 -27.03 4.52 -18.92
N PRO A 346 -26.01 3.74 -18.52
CA PRO A 346 -24.69 3.79 -19.14
C PRO A 346 -24.66 3.34 -20.62
N GLU A 347 -25.63 2.50 -21.03
CA GLU A 347 -25.67 1.88 -22.36
C GLU A 347 -26.88 2.25 -23.20
N PHE A 348 -27.97 2.67 -22.59
CA PHE A 348 -29.23 2.93 -23.28
C PHE A 348 -29.54 4.42 -23.16
N PRO A 349 -30.17 5.03 -24.16
CA PRO A 349 -30.58 6.44 -24.12
C PRO A 349 -31.79 6.63 -23.19
N VAL A 350 -31.63 6.24 -21.93
CA VAL A 350 -32.65 6.28 -20.88
C VAL A 350 -32.13 7.19 -19.77
N ALA A 351 -32.97 8.11 -19.33
CA ALA A 351 -32.70 9.00 -18.22
C ALA A 351 -33.85 8.96 -17.23
N ILE A 352 -33.52 8.92 -15.93
CA ILE A 352 -34.46 9.12 -14.84
C ILE A 352 -34.32 10.57 -14.38
N VAL A 353 -35.41 11.32 -14.35
CA VAL A 353 -35.47 12.70 -13.83
C VAL A 353 -35.80 12.64 -12.35
N LEU A 354 -35.06 13.38 -11.51
CA LEU A 354 -35.17 13.36 -10.05
C LEU A 354 -35.77 14.63 -9.45
#